data_AF-A0A091FVC0-F1
#
_entry.id   AF-A0A091FVC0-F1
#
_cell.length_a   1.000
_cell.length_b   1.000
_cell.length_c   1.000
_cell.angle_alpha   90.00
_cell.angle_beta   90.00
_cell.angle_gamma   90.00
#
_symmetry.space_group_name_H-M   'P 1'
#
loop_
_entity.id
_entity.type
_entity.pdbx_description
1 polymer ?
#
loop_
_entity_poly.entity_id
_entity_poly.type
_entity_poly.pdbx_seq_one_letter_code
_entity_poly.pdbx_strand_id
1 'polypeptide(L)' 'CQSEAAESLPEDQKPECHPVWTVDDCNMPLPYDLEGVIAKLQNLVQ' A
#
# COMPACT_ATOMS: atom_id res chain seq x y z
N CYS A 1 -1.06 -9.05 -3.72
CA CYS A 1 -2.07 -9.15 -4.81
C CYS A 1 -1.46 -9.25 -6.21
N GLN A 2 -0.22 -8.79 -6.45
CA GLN A 2 0.37 -8.67 -7.79
C GLN A 2 1.45 -9.73 -8.09
N SER A 3 1.34 -10.94 -7.51
CA SER A 3 2.24 -12.03 -7.89
C SER A 3 1.79 -12.66 -9.20
N GLU A 4 2.71 -13.26 -9.96
CA GLU A 4 2.39 -13.94 -11.23
C GLU A 4 1.24 -14.97 -11.07
N ALA A 5 1.28 -15.74 -9.98
CA ALA A 5 0.22 -16.68 -9.64
C ALA A 5 -1.14 -15.99 -9.44
N ALA A 6 -1.17 -14.83 -8.75
CA ALA A 6 -2.38 -14.07 -8.53
C ALA A 6 -2.92 -13.43 -9.82
N GLU A 7 -2.03 -12.99 -10.71
CA GLU A 7 -2.41 -12.39 -12.00
C GLU A 7 -2.93 -13.42 -13.01
N SER A 8 -2.51 -14.68 -12.87
CA SER A 8 -2.95 -15.80 -13.71
C SER A 8 -4.38 -16.28 -13.42
N LEU A 9 -4.98 -15.83 -12.32
CA LEU A 9 -6.33 -16.22 -11.93
C LEU A 9 -7.38 -15.62 -12.89
N PRO A 10 -8.52 -16.31 -13.08
CA PRO A 10 -9.68 -15.75 -13.76
C PRO A 10 -10.13 -14.41 -13.15
N GLU A 11 -10.70 -13.53 -13.97
CA GLU A 11 -11.09 -12.16 -13.55
C GLU A 11 -11.98 -12.13 -12.31
N ASP A 12 -12.91 -13.08 -12.17
CA ASP A 12 -13.82 -13.21 -11.04
C ASP A 12 -13.14 -13.68 -9.74
N GLN A 13 -11.88 -14.13 -9.84
CA GLN A 13 -11.09 -14.67 -8.75
C GLN A 13 -9.82 -13.86 -8.48
N LYS A 14 -9.56 -12.80 -9.26
CA LYS A 14 -8.38 -11.96 -9.05
C LYS A 14 -8.44 -11.29 -7.68
N PRO A 15 -7.36 -11.37 -6.89
CA PRO A 15 -7.34 -10.77 -5.56
C PRO A 15 -7.32 -9.24 -5.67
N GLU A 16 -8.27 -8.59 -5.01
CA GLU A 16 -8.31 -7.13 -4.91
C GLU A 16 -7.34 -6.65 -3.82
N CYS A 17 -6.46 -5.69 -4.16
CA CYS A 17 -5.66 -5.00 -3.15
C CYS A 17 -6.49 -3.84 -2.58
N HIS A 18 -7.24 -4.12 -1.51
CA HIS A 18 -8.17 -3.16 -0.95
C HIS A 18 -8.05 -3.10 0.60
N PRO A 19 -7.97 -1.90 1.20
CA PRO A 19 -7.86 -0.59 0.54
C PRO A 19 -6.46 -0.36 -0.06
N VAL A 20 -6.40 0.44 -1.13
CA VAL A 20 -5.17 1.02 -1.67
C VAL A 20 -5.46 2.48 -2.04
N TRP A 21 -4.50 3.37 -1.81
CA TRP A 21 -4.64 4.77 -2.18
C TRP A 21 -3.30 5.36 -2.61
N THR A 22 -3.35 6.42 -3.40
CA THR A 22 -2.17 7.11 -3.91
C THR A 22 -1.76 8.25 -2.97
N VAL A 23 -0.53 8.74 -3.14
CA VAL A 23 -0.04 9.92 -2.40
C VAL A 23 -0.90 11.17 -2.60
N ASP A 24 -1.61 11.25 -3.72
CA ASP A 24 -2.49 12.39 -4.05
C ASP A 24 -3.93 12.25 -3.50
N ASP A 25 -4.27 11.12 -2.86
CA ASP A 25 -5.61 10.92 -2.32
C ASP A 25 -5.81 11.73 -1.03
N CYS A 26 -6.43 12.90 -1.18
CA CYS A 26 -6.68 13.82 -0.07
C CYS A 26 -7.68 13.31 0.97
N ASN A 27 -8.41 12.22 0.69
CA ASN A 27 -9.32 11.63 1.68
C ASN A 27 -8.56 10.74 2.68
N MET A 28 -7.32 10.36 2.36
CA MET A 28 -6.52 9.47 3.18
C MET A 28 -5.51 10.28 4.00
N PRO A 29 -5.58 10.24 5.34
CA PRO A 29 -4.79 11.12 6.20
C PRO A 29 -3.31 10.72 6.31
N LEU A 30 -2.96 9.51 5.86
CA LEU A 30 -1.62 8.95 5.90
C LEU A 30 -1.26 8.38 4.53
N PRO A 31 0.03 8.36 4.15
CA PRO A 31 0.45 7.67 2.94
C PRO A 31 0.23 6.16 3.07
N TYR A 32 -0.04 5.51 1.94
CA TYR A 32 -0.15 4.06 1.89
C TYR A 32 1.19 3.39 2.24
N ASP A 33 2.29 3.94 1.72
CA ASP A 33 3.65 3.55 2.09
C ASP A 33 4.14 4.36 3.31
N LEU A 34 4.50 3.64 4.37
CA LEU A 34 4.92 4.20 5.64
C LEU A 34 6.44 4.30 5.80
N GLU A 35 7.27 3.87 4.84
CA GLU A 35 8.72 3.85 4.98
C GLU A 35 9.29 5.21 5.44
N GLY A 36 8.87 6.30 4.79
CA GLY A 36 9.29 7.65 5.17
C GLY A 36 8.78 8.11 6.55
N VAL A 37 7.61 7.63 6.99
CA VAL A 37 7.07 7.93 8.33
C VAL A 37 7.89 7.20 9.38
N ILE A 38 8.17 5.92 9.16
CA ILE A 38 8.96 5.08 10.07
C ILE A 38 10.38 5.64 10.23
N ALA A 39 11.04 6.00 9.11
CA ALA A 39 12.39 6.58 9.14
C ALA A 39 12.44 7.89 9.97
N LYS A 40 11.42 8.75 9.82
CA LYS A 40 11.31 9.99 10.63
C LYS A 40 11.17 9.68 12.11
N LEU A 41 10.31 8.73 12.47
CA LEU A 41 10.10 8.37 13.87
C LEU A 41 11.38 7.78 14.48
N GLN A 42 12.07 6.89 13.77
CA GLN A 42 13.33 6.30 14.23
C GLN A 42 14.40 7.35 14.49
N ASN A 43 14.51 8.38 13.65
CA ASN A 43 15.46 9.49 13.85
C ASN A 43 15.14 10.35 15.08
N LEU A 44 13.91 10.34 15.59
CA LEU A 44 13.52 11.12 16.78
C LEU A 44 13.82 10.40 18.10
N VAL A 45 13.99 9.08 18.07
CA VAL A 45 14.28 8.23 19.24
C VAL A 45 15.76 7.82 19.34
N GLN A 46 16.60 8.24 18.40
CA GLN A 46 18.06 8.16 18.49
C GLN A 46 18.64 9.31 19.32
#